data_AF-A0A3P3VYS3-F1
#
_entry.id   AF-A0A3P3VYS3-F1
#
_cell.length_a   1.000
_cell.length_b   1.000
_cell.length_c   1.000
_cell.angle_alpha   90.00
_cell.angle_beta   90.00
_cell.angle_gamma   90.00
#
_symmetry.space_group_name_H-M   'P 1'
#
loop_
_entity.id
_entity.type
_entity.pdbx_description
1 polymer ?
#
loop_
_entity_poly.entity_id
_entity_poly.type
_entity_poly.pdbx_seq_one_letter_code
_entity_poly.pdbx_strand_id
1 'polypeptide(L)' 'MRTRPCCRVTCSRRAAYTLTFDYTDRMAALGPLAYRAEPHSYDLCELHAAKTSVPAGWTLIKPVPIGAPRD' A
#
# COMPACT_ATOMS: atom_id res chain seq x y z
N MET A 1 -16.13 10.56 -9.55
CA MET A 1 -14.93 10.13 -8.81
C MET A 1 -14.81 8.61 -8.86
N ARG A 2 -13.93 8.10 -9.73
CA ARG A 2 -13.78 6.65 -9.95
C ARG A 2 -12.98 6.09 -8.78
N THR A 3 -13.70 5.57 -7.80
CA THR A 3 -13.08 5.08 -6.56
C THR A 3 -12.46 3.74 -6.84
N ARG A 4 -11.15 3.63 -6.63
CA ARG A 4 -10.42 2.37 -6.78
C ARG A 4 -10.75 1.49 -5.56
N PRO A 5 -11.35 0.31 -5.75
CA PRO A 5 -11.55 -0.61 -4.65
C PRO A 5 -10.21 -1.21 -4.22
N CYS A 6 -10.14 -1.71 -3.00
CA CYS A 6 -8.99 -2.47 -2.55
C CYS A 6 -8.78 -3.73 -3.42
N CYS A 7 -7.53 -4.07 -3.73
CA CYS A 7 -7.19 -5.24 -4.54
C CYS A 7 -7.44 -6.57 -3.82
N ARG A 8 -7.69 -6.56 -2.50
CA ARG A 8 -8.00 -7.76 -1.74
C ARG A 8 -9.37 -8.30 -2.16
N VAL A 9 -9.38 -9.55 -2.62
CA VAL A 9 -10.62 -10.31 -2.88
C VAL A 9 -11.50 -10.23 -1.63
N THR A 10 -12.79 -9.92 -1.82
CA THR A 10 -13.82 -9.64 -0.80
C THR A 10 -13.75 -8.28 -0.07
N CYS A 11 -12.78 -7.42 -0.39
CA CYS A 11 -12.70 -6.08 0.21
C CYS A 11 -13.35 -5.00 -0.67
N SER A 12 -14.51 -4.48 -0.23
CA SER A 12 -15.21 -3.38 -0.92
C SER A 12 -14.79 -1.97 -0.46
N ARG A 13 -13.74 -1.86 0.37
CA ARG A 13 -13.28 -0.56 0.89
C ARG A 13 -12.58 0.24 -0.20
N ARG A 14 -12.64 1.58 -0.07
CA ARG A 14 -11.88 2.49 -0.93
C ARG A 14 -10.39 2.30 -0.67
N ALA A 15 -9.60 2.27 -1.73
CA ALA A 15 -8.16 2.32 -1.62
C ALA A 15 -7.71 3.69 -1.12
N ALA A 16 -6.69 3.68 -0.26
CA ALA A 16 -6.07 4.87 0.31
C ALA A 16 -4.55 4.87 0.10
N TYR A 17 -3.97 3.69 -0.12
CA TYR A 17 -2.55 3.47 -0.34
C TYR A 17 -2.32 2.64 -1.59
N THR A 18 -1.16 2.80 -2.19
CA THR A 18 -0.69 1.97 -3.29
C THR A 18 0.60 1.29 -2.87
N LEU A 19 0.64 -0.04 -3.01
CA LEU A 19 1.79 -0.89 -2.77
C LEU A 19 2.52 -1.14 -4.09
N THR A 20 3.80 -0.84 -4.14
CA THR A 20 4.69 -1.17 -5.24
C THR A 20 5.75 -2.16 -4.79
N PHE A 21 6.21 -3.00 -5.70
CA PHE A 21 7.28 -3.96 -5.45
C PHE A 21 8.46 -3.68 -6.37
N ASP A 22 9.64 -3.55 -5.77
CA ASP A 22 10.93 -3.61 -6.43
C ASP A 22 11.55 -4.98 -6.18
N TYR A 23 11.48 -5.85 -7.19
CA TYR A 23 11.99 -7.22 -7.09
C TYR A 23 13.51 -7.29 -7.10
N THR A 24 14.18 -6.26 -7.64
CA THR A 24 15.64 -6.20 -7.75
C THR A 24 16.29 -6.01 -6.38
N ASP A 25 15.78 -5.04 -5.62
CA ASP A 25 16.23 -4.72 -4.26
C ASP A 25 15.51 -5.58 -3.20
N ARG A 26 14.50 -6.36 -3.60
CA ARG A 26 13.59 -7.08 -2.69
C ARG A 26 12.92 -6.10 -1.72
N MET A 27 12.40 -5.01 -2.26
CA MET A 27 11.74 -3.97 -1.50
C MET A 27 10.28 -3.85 -1.92
N ALA A 28 9.41 -3.55 -0.96
CA ALA A 28 8.07 -3.08 -1.25
C ALA A 28 7.83 -1.74 -0.58
N ALA A 29 7.20 -0.82 -1.29
CA ALA A 29 6.89 0.50 -0.79
C ALA A 29 5.37 0.72 -0.76
N LEU A 30 4.87 1.15 0.38
CA LEU A 30 3.52 1.66 0.53
C LEU A 30 3.58 3.18 0.43
N GLY A 31 2.91 3.72 -0.57
CA GLY A 31 2.73 5.16 -0.76
C GLY A 31 1.27 5.58 -0.66
N PRO A 32 0.98 6.89 -0.62
CA PRO A 32 -0.39 7.39 -0.82
C PRO A 32 -0.98 6.87 -2.13
N LEU A 33 -2.31 6.79 -2.21
CA LEU A 33 -3.01 6.29 -3.39
C LEU A 33 -2.49 6.96 -4.67
N ALA A 34 -1.93 6.16 -5.57
CA ALA A 34 -1.40 6.66 -6.83
C ALA A 34 -2.52 7.31 -7.64
N TYR A 35 -2.21 8.45 -8.25
CA TYR A 35 -3.15 9.20 -9.10
C TYR A 35 -3.69 8.34 -10.24
N ARG A 36 -2.84 7.49 -10.81
CA ARG A 36 -3.18 6.54 -11.88
C ARG A 36 -2.98 5.11 -11.41
N ALA A 37 -3.78 4.21 -11.96
CA ALA A 37 -3.53 2.79 -11.82
C ALA A 37 -2.35 2.38 -12.67
N GLU A 38 -1.26 2.03 -12.00
CA GLU A 38 -0.10 1.43 -12.60
C GLU A 38 -0.23 -0.10 -12.59
N PRO A 39 0.16 -0.79 -13.68
CA PRO A 39 -0.07 -2.23 -13.82
C PRO A 39 0.71 -3.07 -12.79
N HIS A 40 1.78 -2.52 -12.22
CA HIS A 40 2.65 -3.22 -11.26
C HIS A 40 2.42 -2.78 -9.81
N SER A 41 1.25 -2.21 -9.54
CA SER A 41 0.93 -1.64 -8.23
C SER A 41 -0.39 -2.17 -7.69
N TYR A 42 -0.46 -2.33 -6.37
CA TYR A 42 -1.62 -2.89 -5.69
C TYR A 42 -2.26 -1.84 -4.79
N ASP A 43 -3.53 -1.55 -5.03
CA ASP A 43 -4.26 -0.60 -4.22
C ASP A 43 -4.82 -1.24 -2.96
N LEU A 44 -4.50 -0.64 -1.82
CA LEU A 44 -4.90 -1.14 -0.51
C LEU A 44 -5.70 -0.08 0.24
N CYS A 45 -6.74 -0.52 0.94
CA CYS A 45 -7.40 0.32 1.94
C CYS A 45 -6.51 0.44 3.18
N GLU A 46 -6.78 1.41 4.05
CA GLU A 46 -5.96 1.71 5.24
C GLU A 46 -5.72 0.47 6.11
N LEU A 47 -6.76 -0.34 6.33
CA LEU A 47 -6.62 -1.57 7.14
C LEU A 47 -5.73 -2.63 6.46
N HIS A 48 -5.83 -2.78 5.14
CA HIS A 48 -4.99 -3.75 4.44
C HIS A 48 -3.56 -3.24 4.29
N ALA A 49 -3.34 -1.95 4.03
CA ALA A 49 -2.02 -1.36 4.03
C ALA A 49 -1.31 -1.53 5.39
N ALA A 50 -2.05 -1.37 6.50
CA ALA A 50 -1.52 -1.61 7.84
C ALA A 50 -1.14 -3.09 8.07
N LYS A 51 -2.02 -4.02 7.65
CA LYS A 51 -1.83 -5.47 7.82
C LYS A 51 -0.91 -6.11 6.79
N THR A 52 -0.57 -5.41 5.71
CA THR A 52 0.33 -5.93 4.69
C THR A 52 1.72 -6.12 5.27
N SER A 53 2.26 -7.29 4.97
CA SER A 53 3.62 -7.71 5.25
C SER A 53 4.24 -8.25 3.98
N VAL A 54 5.56 -8.15 3.88
CA VAL A 54 6.36 -8.68 2.79
C VAL A 54 6.98 -10.04 3.20
N PRO A 55 7.37 -10.88 2.23
CA PRO A 55 8.09 -12.11 2.52
C PRO A 55 9.42 -11.87 3.27
N ALA A 56 9.95 -12.93 3.90
CA ALA A 56 11.19 -12.85 4.65
C ALA A 56 12.36 -12.40 3.76
N GLY A 57 13.19 -11.48 4.28
CA GLY A 57 14.30 -10.90 3.53
C GLY A 57 13.91 -9.77 2.57
N TRP A 58 12.66 -9.30 2.62
CA TRP A 58 12.22 -8.10 1.92
C TRP A 58 12.11 -6.90 2.85
N THR A 59 12.38 -5.72 2.32
CA THR A 59 12.22 -4.45 3.04
C THR A 59 10.85 -3.85 2.74
N LEU A 60 10.04 -3.55 3.77
CA LEU A 60 8.75 -2.87 3.59
C LEU A 60 8.83 -1.43 4.09
N ILE A 61 8.73 -0.48 3.17
CA ILE A 61 8.65 0.95 3.49
C ILE A 61 7.19 1.34 3.65
N LYS A 62 6.80 1.81 4.83
CA LYS A 62 5.45 2.31 5.12
C LYS A 62 5.48 3.84 5.25
N PRO A 63 4.45 4.55 4.77
CA PRO A 63 4.37 5.98 4.98
C PRO A 63 4.03 6.21 6.46
N VAL A 64 4.88 6.95 7.15
CA VAL A 64 4.58 7.40 8.52
C VAL A 64 3.76 8.67 8.39
N PRO A 65 2.55 8.74 8.98
CA PRO A 65 1.80 9.98 8.98
C PRO A 65 2.61 11.04 9.74
N ILE A 66 3.00 12.10 9.03
CA ILE A 66 3.61 13.28 9.62
C ILE A 66 2.53 13.92 10.51
N GLY A 67 2.62 13.68 11.82
CA GLY A 67 1.64 14.14 12.81
C GLY A 67 1.15 13.09 13.82
N ALA A 68 1.62 11.83 13.78
CA ALA A 68 1.37 10.93 14.90
C ALA A 68 2.04 11.50 16.18
N PRO A 69 1.30 11.75 17.28
CA PRO A 69 1.91 12.20 18.52
C PRO A 69 2.93 11.15 18.96
N ARG A 70 4.18 11.58 19.10
CA ARG A 70 5.22 10.81 19.78
C ARG A 70 4.98 11.07 21.26
N ASP A 71 4.45 10.08 21.97
CA ASP A 71 4.52 10.05 23.43
C ASP A 71 5.98 9.83 23.87
#